data_AF-A0A4Y2GKS8-F1
#
_entry.id   AF-A0A4Y2GKS8-F1
#
_cell.length_a   1.000
_cell.length_b   1.000
_cell.length_c   1.000
_cell.angle_alpha   90.00
_cell.angle_beta   90.00
_cell.angle_gamma   90.00
#
_symmetry.space_group_name_H-M   'P 1'
#
loop_
_entity.id
_entity.type
_entity.pdbx_description
1 polymer ?
#
loop_
_entity_poly.entity_id
_entity_poly.type
_entity_poly.pdbx_seq_one_letter_code
_entity_poly.pdbx_strand_id
1 'polypeptide(L)'
;MKSATMMPQGSCTGPDFWNLMSHEVIWQNWSQEVHLQAFEDDFVSVVNAGTKQELSVTLEEQLLSFLASQMRYKYRWSVLSFLLSFRSKG
;
A
#
# COMPACT_ATOMS: atom_id res chain seq x y z
N MET A 1 -14.19 10.66 -21.55
CA MET A 1 -13.88 10.59 -20.11
C MET A 1 -14.00 9.14 -19.68
N LYS A 2 -12.90 8.46 -19.33
CA LYS A 2 -12.96 7.07 -18.84
C LYS A 2 -13.31 7.12 -17.36
N SER A 3 -14.54 6.71 -17.04
CA SER A 3 -15.02 6.58 -15.67
C SER A 3 -14.12 5.61 -14.92
N ALA A 4 -13.61 6.01 -13.76
CA ALA A 4 -12.94 5.12 -12.84
C ALA A 4 -13.95 4.04 -12.42
N THR A 5 -13.63 2.77 -12.64
CA THR A 5 -14.42 1.64 -12.13
C THR A 5 -14.21 1.59 -10.62
N MET A 6 -14.94 2.42 -9.87
CA MET A 6 -14.99 2.32 -8.40
C MET A 6 -16.02 1.26 -8.02
N MET A 7 -15.63 0.33 -7.16
CA MET A 7 -16.54 -0.65 -6.55
C MET A 7 -17.53 0.08 -5.64
N PRO A 8 -18.85 -0.15 -5.75
CA PRO A 8 -19.84 0.49 -4.89
C PRO A 8 -19.59 0.15 -3.42
N GLN A 9 -19.66 1.16 -2.55
CA GLN A 9 -19.61 0.94 -1.11
C GLN A 9 -20.77 0.02 -0.69
N GLY A 10 -20.45 -1.08 0.01
CA GLY A 10 -21.42 -2.12 0.35
C GLY A 10 -21.52 -3.28 -0.65
N SER A 11 -20.65 -3.34 -1.67
CA SER A 11 -20.54 -4.52 -2.52
C SER A 11 -20.08 -5.74 -1.72
N CYS A 12 -20.81 -6.85 -1.82
CA CYS A 12 -20.44 -8.13 -1.21
C CYS A 12 -19.11 -8.70 -1.78
N THR A 13 -18.69 -8.23 -2.96
CA THR A 13 -17.43 -8.65 -3.61
C THR A 13 -16.28 -7.66 -3.42
N GLY A 14 -16.52 -6.54 -2.71
CA GLY A 14 -15.49 -5.55 -2.41
C GLY A 14 -14.28 -6.16 -1.70
N PRO A 15 -14.46 -6.91 -0.60
CA PRO A 15 -13.34 -7.54 0.12
C PRO A 15 -12.51 -8.50 -0.75
N ASP A 16 -13.14 -9.34 -1.57
CA ASP A 16 -12.43 -10.26 -2.46
C ASP A 16 -11.64 -9.53 -3.55
N PHE A 17 -12.20 -8.42 -4.07
CA PHE A 17 -11.51 -7.58 -5.03
C PHE A 17 -10.27 -6.92 -4.42
N TRP A 18 -10.39 -6.38 -3.21
CA TRP A 18 -9.25 -5.80 -2.50
C TRP A 18 -8.20 -6.83 -2.12
N ASN A 19 -8.59 -8.06 -1.76
CA ASN A 19 -7.66 -9.17 -1.52
C ASN A 19 -6.87 -9.56 -2.79
N LEU A 20 -7.52 -9.61 -3.95
CA LEU A 20 -6.84 -9.90 -5.22
C LEU A 20 -5.83 -8.79 -5.57
N MET A 21 -6.26 -7.54 -5.40
CA MET A 21 -5.44 -6.37 -5.69
C MET A 21 -4.26 -6.22 -4.72
N SER A 22 -4.47 -6.50 -3.44
CA SER A 22 -3.43 -6.38 -2.41
C SER A 22 -2.43 -7.53 -2.48
N HIS A 23 -2.85 -8.73 -2.91
CA HIS A 23 -1.96 -9.88 -3.08
C HIS A 23 -0.77 -9.56 -4.00
N GLU A 24 -0.97 -8.91 -5.14
CA GLU A 24 0.15 -8.58 -6.04
C GLU A 24 1.14 -7.57 -5.45
N VAL A 25 0.64 -6.62 -4.64
CA VAL A 25 1.48 -5.60 -3.97
C VAL A 25 2.24 -6.21 -2.79
N ILE A 26 1.59 -7.09 -2.01
CA ILE A 26 2.22 -7.79 -0.88
C ILE A 26 3.30 -8.77 -1.37
N TRP A 27 3.05 -9.46 -2.49
CA TRP A 27 4.00 -10.43 -3.07
C TRP A 27 5.10 -9.80 -3.94
N GLN A 28 5.10 -8.48 -4.11
CA GLN A 28 6.23 -7.81 -4.75
C GLN A 28 7.51 -8.02 -3.92
N ASN A 29 8.64 -8.09 -4.60
CA ASN A 29 9.93 -8.25 -3.94
C ASN A 29 10.32 -6.95 -3.22
N TRP A 30 9.94 -6.83 -1.95
CA TRP A 30 10.36 -5.75 -1.05
C TRP A 30 11.79 -6.00 -0.55
N SER A 31 12.45 -4.96 -0.02
CA SER A 31 13.75 -5.15 0.64
C SER A 31 13.57 -6.08 1.85
N GLN A 32 14.63 -6.80 2.24
CA GLN A 32 14.56 -7.73 3.39
C GLN A 32 14.17 -7.04 4.71
N GLU A 33 14.34 -5.73 4.78
CA GLU A 33 14.03 -4.92 5.95
C GLU A 33 12.57 -4.48 5.99
N VAL A 34 11.80 -4.76 4.95
CA VAL A 34 10.43 -4.28 4.76
C VAL A 34 9.45 -5.45 4.73
N HIS A 35 8.53 -5.47 5.69
CA HIS A 35 7.40 -6.39 5.73
C HIS A 35 6.10 -5.64 5.50
N LEU A 36 5.40 -5.96 4.42
CA LEU A 36 4.10 -5.37 4.08
C LEU A 36 2.96 -6.34 4.40
N GLN A 37 1.92 -5.85 5.07
CA GLN A 37 0.68 -6.57 5.34
C GLN A 37 -0.51 -5.73 4.88
N ALA A 38 -1.57 -6.37 4.38
CA ALA A 38 -2.83 -5.72 4.05
C ALA A 38 -3.96 -6.24 4.95
N PHE A 39 -4.92 -5.38 5.24
CA PHE A 39 -6.16 -5.72 5.92
C PHE A 39 -7.30 -4.88 5.33
N GLU A 40 -8.25 -5.54 4.68
CA GLU A 40 -9.33 -4.89 3.92
C GLU A 40 -8.78 -3.85 2.92
N ASP A 41 -8.99 -2.56 3.18
CA ASP A 41 -8.61 -1.46 2.30
C ASP A 41 -7.27 -0.81 2.73
N ASP A 42 -6.68 -1.26 3.83
CA ASP A 42 -5.50 -0.68 4.47
C ASP A 42 -4.25 -1.54 4.32
N PHE A 43 -3.09 -0.87 4.22
CA PHE A 43 -1.77 -1.49 4.20
C PHE A 43 -0.93 -1.02 5.40
N VAL A 44 -0.17 -1.93 5.99
CA VAL A 44 0.76 -1.68 7.09
C VAL A 44 2.14 -2.16 6.67
N SER A 45 3.14 -1.30 6.81
CA SER A 45 4.55 -1.63 6.58
C SER A 45 5.33 -1.61 7.88
N VAL A 46 6.11 -2.65 8.13
CA VAL A 46 7.08 -2.73 9.22
C VAL A 46 8.47 -2.68 8.62
N VAL A 47 9.23 -1.64 8.98
CA VAL A 47 10.60 -1.43 8.50
C VAL A 47 11.59 -1.64 9.63
N ASN A 48 12.54 -2.54 9.44
CA ASN A 48 13.66 -2.74 10.36
C ASN A 48 14.85 -1.87 9.93
N ALA A 49 15.07 -0.75 10.61
CA ALA A 49 16.19 0.15 10.34
C ALA A 49 16.99 0.42 11.62
N GLY A 50 18.32 0.40 11.53
CA GLY A 50 19.24 0.68 12.64
C GLY A 50 19.40 2.17 12.93
N THR A 51 19.13 3.04 11.94
CA THR A 51 19.20 4.50 12.11
C THR A 51 17.98 5.21 11.52
N LYS A 52 17.72 6.45 11.97
CA LYS A 52 16.64 7.29 11.42
C LYS A 52 16.84 7.62 9.94
N GLN A 53 18.09 7.78 9.50
CA GLN A 53 18.41 8.08 8.11
C GLN A 53 18.12 6.88 7.19
N GLU A 54 18.50 5.69 7.64
CA GLU A 54 18.17 4.43 6.97
C GLU A 54 16.66 4.23 6.90
N LEU A 55 15.92 4.49 7.98
CA LEU A 55 14.46 4.45 7.96
C LEU A 55 13.86 5.41 6.91
N SER A 56 14.36 6.65 6.85
CA SER A 56 13.87 7.62 5.86
C SER A 56 14.11 7.16 4.43
N VAL A 57 15.31 6.66 4.12
CA VAL A 57 15.66 6.15 2.78
C VAL A 57 14.80 4.94 2.42
N THR A 58 14.67 3.97 3.32
CA THR A 58 13.87 2.76 3.08
C THR A 58 12.39 3.10 2.88
N LEU A 59 11.85 4.08 3.62
CA LEU A 59 10.49 4.57 3.41
C LEU A 59 10.32 5.30 2.08
N GLU A 60 11.29 6.12 1.67
CA GLU A 60 11.26 6.80 0.38
C GLU A 60 11.28 5.80 -0.79
N GLU A 61 12.16 4.80 -0.74
CA GLU A 61 12.21 3.73 -1.73
C GLU A 61 10.93 2.90 -1.77
N GLN A 62 10.37 2.57 -0.60
CA GLN A 62 9.11 1.85 -0.49
C GLN A 62 7.96 2.63 -1.13
N LEU A 63 7.84 3.94 -0.83
CA LEU A 63 6.83 4.81 -1.39
C LEU A 63 6.96 4.92 -2.91
N LEU A 64 8.18 5.08 -3.42
CA LEU A 64 8.43 5.13 -4.86
C LEU A 64 8.05 3.81 -5.55
N SER A 65 8.41 2.68 -4.96
CA SER A 65 8.03 1.34 -5.46
C SER A 65 6.51 1.16 -5.47
N PHE A 66 5.82 1.56 -4.40
CA PHE A 66 4.37 1.51 -4.33
C PHE A 66 3.72 2.38 -5.42
N LEU A 67 4.14 3.63 -5.59
CA LEU A 67 3.66 4.52 -6.64
C LEU A 67 3.96 3.98 -8.05
N ALA A 68 5.09 3.31 -8.26
CA ALA A 68 5.39 2.65 -9.53
C ALA A 68 4.42 1.49 -9.81
N SER A 69 4.08 0.69 -8.80
CA SER A 69 3.07 -0.37 -8.90
C SER A 69 1.68 0.20 -9.21
N GLN A 70 1.30 1.32 -8.59
CA GLN A 70 0.07 2.05 -8.93
C GLN A 70 0.00 2.42 -10.42
N MET A 71 1.10 2.94 -10.96
CA MET A 71 1.20 3.31 -12.37
C MET A 71 1.16 2.08 -13.30
N ARG A 72 1.78 0.97 -12.92
CA ARG A 72 1.78 -0.30 -13.67
C ARG A 72 0.37 -0.87 -13.83
N TYR A 73 -0.41 -0.85 -12.76
CA TYR A 73 -1.74 -1.46 -12.75
C TYR A 73 -2.88 -0.49 -13.10
N LYS A 74 -2.57 0.80 -13.35
CA LYS A 74 -3.55 1.86 -13.71
C LYS A 74 -4.66 2.08 -12.68
N TYR A 75 -4.44 1.71 -11.44
CA TYR A 75 -5.36 2.02 -10.34
C TYR A 75 -4.95 3.34 -9.68
N ARG A 76 -5.93 4.16 -9.30
CA ARG A 76 -5.72 5.39 -8.53
C ARG A 76 -6.04 5.10 -7.07
N TRP A 77 -5.03 4.79 -6.26
CA TRP A 77 -5.18 4.73 -4.82
C TRP A 77 -4.82 6.10 -4.23
N SER A 78 -5.52 6.54 -3.19
CA SER A 78 -5.17 7.79 -2.52
C SER A 78 -3.93 7.56 -1.67
N VAL A 79 -2.86 8.33 -1.91
CA VAL A 79 -1.63 8.31 -1.09
C VAL A 79 -1.93 8.64 0.39
N LEU A 80 -3.05 9.32 0.64
CA LEU A 80 -3.53 9.63 1.99
C LEU A 80 -3.94 8.39 2.79
N SER A 81 -4.42 7.31 2.17
CA SER A 81 -4.77 6.06 2.87
C SER A 81 -3.53 5.35 3.41
N PHE A 82 -2.41 5.40 2.69
CA PHE A 82 -1.14 4.79 3.12
C PHE A 82 -0.50 5.56 4.31
N LEU A 83 -0.63 6.88 4.34
CA LEU A 83 -0.07 7.72 5.40
C LEU A 83 -0.95 7.79 6.67
N LEU A 84 -2.26 7.55 6.57
CA LEU A 84 -3.16 7.58 7.73
C LEU A 84 -2.91 6.45 8.73
N SER A 85 -2.30 5.33 8.29
CA SER A 85 -1.87 4.25 9.19
C SER A 85 -0.72 4.65 10.14
N PHE A 86 -0.06 5.78 9.89
CA PHE A 86 1.02 6.31 10.74
C PHE A 86 0.56 7.22 11.90
N ARG A 87 -0.75 7.40 12.13
CA ARG A 87 -1.25 8.23 13.24
C ARG A 87 -2.32 7.53 14.09
N SER A 88 -1.87 6.82 15.13
CA SER A 88 -2.32 7.00 16.53
C SER A 88 -1.84 5.86 17.43
N LYS A 89 -0.70 6.06 18.10
CA LYS A 89 -0.53 5.71 19.53
C LYS A 89 0.29 6.82 20.18
N GLY A 90 -0.45 7.73 20.81
CA GLY A 90 0.01 8.88 21.59
C GLY A 90 -1.22 9.57 22.15
#